data_AF-A0A8T0EZ04-F1
#
_entry.id   AF-A0A8T0EZ04-F1
#
_cell.length_a   1.000
_cell.length_b   1.000
_cell.length_c   1.000
_cell.angle_alpha   90.00
_cell.angle_beta   90.00
_cell.angle_gamma   90.00
#
_symmetry.space_group_name_H-M   'P 1'
#
loop_
_entity.id
_entity.type
_entity.pdbx_description
1 polymer ?
#
loop_
_entity_poly.entity_id
_entity_poly.type
_entity_poly.pdbx_seq_one_letter_code
_entity_poly.pdbx_strand_id
1 'polypeptide(L)'
;MALSSTLFGKLKFSVSKANGLFKVFPVASFSTSSRRSAQVMVRDALNTAMDEEMERDERVFLLGEEVAMYDGAYKVSRGLWKKYGDKRVIDTPITEIGFAGIAVGAAMAGLRPVCEFMTFNFSMQAIDHIINSAAKTFYMSAGKINVPIVFRGPNGAASGVAAQHSQCFAAWYANCPGLKVISPYSSEDCRGLLKSAIRDPDPVVFLENELLYGVPFEVSDEVMSKDFILPIGKAKIEKVGQHITLVAHSKAVGTCLDAAKELSASGIECEVINLRTIRPLDEKCILESVMKTHNLVTVEQGWPQCGIGSEICARVIESPAFDYLDAPVVRVTGADVPMPYTKSLEPLTIPQAQDVVLAVKKVLNVQ
;
A
#
# COMPACT_ATOMS: atom_id res chain seq x y z
N MET A 1 1.70 -75.70 36.20
CA MET A 1 2.30 -75.87 34.86
C MET A 1 2.09 -74.54 34.13
N ALA A 2 3.08 -73.86 33.53
CA ALA A 2 4.54 -74.00 33.55
C ALA A 2 5.13 -72.56 33.37
N LEU A 3 6.20 -72.14 34.07
CA LEU A 3 7.61 -72.03 33.58
C LEU A 3 7.74 -71.32 32.21
N SER A 4 8.62 -70.33 31.97
CA SER A 4 9.66 -69.61 32.75
C SER A 4 9.90 -68.24 32.03
N SER A 5 10.65 -67.19 32.44
CA SER A 5 11.75 -66.90 33.40
C SER A 5 11.58 -65.44 33.94
N THR A 6 12.34 -64.77 34.83
CA THR A 6 13.74 -64.77 35.35
C THR A 6 14.82 -64.26 34.36
N LEU A 7 15.91 -63.54 34.74
CA LEU A 7 16.53 -63.26 36.06
C LEU A 7 17.40 -61.97 36.05
N PHE A 8 17.62 -61.33 37.23
CA PHE A 8 18.58 -60.25 37.59
C PHE A 8 18.58 -58.90 36.80
N GLY A 9 18.94 -57.74 37.38
CA GLY A 9 19.07 -57.36 38.80
C GLY A 9 20.39 -56.68 39.21
N LYS A 10 20.33 -55.43 39.73
CA LYS A 10 21.24 -54.83 40.74
C LYS A 10 20.79 -53.43 41.18
N LEU A 11 20.55 -53.25 42.48
CA LEU A 11 20.62 -51.92 43.12
C LEU A 11 22.08 -51.60 43.44
N LYS A 12 22.45 -50.32 43.33
CA LYS A 12 23.46 -49.68 44.19
C LYS A 12 23.01 -48.25 44.47
N PHE A 13 22.78 -47.94 45.74
CA PHE A 13 22.76 -46.56 46.21
C PHE A 13 24.19 -46.05 46.37
N SER A 14 24.41 -44.78 46.05
CA SER A 14 25.44 -43.96 46.68
C SER A 14 24.95 -42.51 46.68
N VAL A 15 24.95 -41.88 47.85
CA VAL A 15 24.54 -40.47 47.99
C VAL A 15 25.79 -39.61 47.96
N SER A 16 25.80 -38.59 47.10
CA SER A 16 26.72 -37.46 47.22
C SER A 16 25.97 -36.17 46.89
N LYS A 17 26.06 -35.18 47.78
CA LYS A 17 25.50 -33.84 47.55
C LYS A 17 26.54 -33.00 46.80
N ALA A 18 26.17 -32.50 45.64
CA ALA A 18 26.84 -31.37 45.00
C ALA A 18 25.76 -30.38 44.49
N ASN A 19 25.99 -29.08 44.70
CA ASN A 19 25.02 -28.05 44.33
C ASN A 19 25.07 -27.78 42.82
N GLY A 20 23.92 -27.68 42.16
CA GLY A 20 23.84 -27.29 40.75
C GLY A 20 22.41 -27.14 40.26
N LEU A 21 21.90 -25.90 40.17
CA LEU A 21 20.64 -25.60 39.46
C LEU A 21 20.89 -25.63 37.95
N PHE A 22 20.85 -26.82 37.35
CA PHE A 22 20.71 -26.94 35.91
C PHE A 22 19.27 -26.61 35.50
N LYS A 23 19.03 -25.35 35.09
CA LYS A 23 17.86 -25.02 34.29
C LYS A 23 17.96 -25.75 32.95
N VAL A 24 17.10 -26.75 32.75
CA VAL A 24 16.88 -27.33 31.43
C VAL A 24 16.18 -26.27 30.58
N PHE A 25 16.93 -25.58 29.73
CA PHE A 25 16.36 -24.76 28.68
C PHE A 25 15.67 -25.66 27.66
N PRO A 26 14.46 -25.33 27.17
CA PRO A 26 13.86 -26.06 26.06
C PRO A 26 14.76 -25.88 24.83
N VAL A 27 15.18 -26.98 24.22
CA VAL A 27 15.87 -26.94 22.93
C VAL A 27 14.87 -26.40 21.92
N ALA A 28 15.14 -25.21 21.38
CA ALA A 28 14.30 -24.61 20.36
C ALA A 28 14.30 -25.54 19.12
N SER A 29 13.15 -26.15 18.83
CA SER A 29 12.97 -26.90 17.61
C SER A 29 12.96 -25.94 16.43
N PHE A 30 14.10 -25.76 15.79
CA PHE A 30 14.20 -25.06 14.51
C PHE A 30 13.30 -25.76 13.50
N SER A 31 12.13 -25.17 13.22
CA SER A 31 11.24 -25.70 12.19
C SER A 31 11.89 -25.47 10.82
N THR A 32 12.48 -26.52 10.27
CA THR A 32 13.09 -26.53 8.93
C THR A 32 12.06 -26.58 7.80
N SER A 33 10.78 -26.36 8.12
CA SER A 33 9.76 -26.00 7.15
C SER A 33 10.15 -24.70 6.45
N SER A 34 10.58 -24.76 5.19
CA SER A 34 10.61 -23.57 4.35
C SER A 34 9.19 -23.00 4.28
N ARG A 35 9.01 -21.75 4.75
CA ARG A 35 7.77 -21.01 4.51
C ARG A 35 7.62 -20.91 2.99
N ARG A 36 6.48 -21.38 2.48
CA ARG A 36 6.33 -21.65 1.06
C ARG A 36 5.81 -20.39 0.37
N SER A 37 6.68 -19.40 0.20
CA SER A 37 6.32 -18.11 -0.37
C SER A 37 5.61 -18.30 -1.72
N ALA A 38 4.39 -17.76 -1.81
CA ALA A 38 3.63 -17.75 -3.04
C ALA A 38 4.03 -16.51 -3.85
N GLN A 39 4.20 -16.67 -5.16
CA GLN A 39 4.34 -15.54 -6.08
C GLN A 39 2.95 -15.11 -6.51
N VAL A 40 2.51 -13.91 -6.12
CA VAL A 40 1.17 -13.37 -6.40
C VAL A 40 1.30 -12.03 -7.10
N MET A 41 0.64 -11.87 -8.25
CA MET A 41 0.59 -10.58 -8.94
C MET A 41 -0.29 -9.58 -8.20
N VAL A 42 0.03 -8.29 -8.28
CA VAL A 42 -0.77 -7.22 -7.67
C VAL A 42 -2.23 -7.27 -8.12
N ARG A 43 -2.48 -7.54 -9.42
CA ARG A 43 -3.82 -7.78 -9.97
C ARG A 43 -4.60 -8.87 -9.21
N ASP A 44 -3.96 -10.00 -8.97
CA ASP A 44 -4.61 -11.18 -8.37
C ASP A 44 -4.80 -10.99 -6.86
N ALA A 45 -3.90 -10.25 -6.22
CA ALA A 45 -4.03 -9.79 -4.84
C ALA A 45 -5.26 -8.88 -4.64
N LEU A 46 -5.47 -7.92 -5.54
CA LEU A 46 -6.65 -7.04 -5.57
C LEU A 46 -7.94 -7.84 -5.88
N ASN A 47 -7.89 -8.72 -6.88
CA ASN A 47 -9.01 -9.59 -7.25
C ASN A 47 -9.50 -10.43 -6.07
N THR A 48 -8.59 -11.13 -5.41
CA THR A 48 -8.91 -12.01 -4.27
C THR A 48 -9.34 -11.20 -3.04
N ALA A 49 -8.82 -9.99 -2.84
CA ALA A 49 -9.29 -9.09 -1.79
C ALA A 49 -10.76 -8.67 -1.99
N MET A 50 -11.16 -8.31 -3.21
CA MET A 50 -12.57 -8.04 -3.52
C MET A 50 -13.42 -9.30 -3.38
N ASP A 51 -12.95 -10.44 -3.90
CA ASP A 51 -13.67 -11.72 -3.83
C ASP A 51 -14.02 -12.12 -2.39
N GLU A 52 -13.05 -12.04 -1.49
CA GLU A 52 -13.23 -12.42 -0.08
C GLU A 52 -14.18 -11.48 0.67
N GLU A 53 -14.15 -10.17 0.42
CA GLU A 53 -15.09 -9.25 1.07
C GLU A 53 -16.50 -9.32 0.46
N MET A 54 -16.63 -9.64 -0.84
CA MET A 54 -17.91 -9.91 -1.49
C MET A 54 -18.55 -11.25 -1.07
N GLU A 55 -17.73 -12.25 -0.74
CA GLU A 55 -18.17 -13.49 -0.08
C GLU A 55 -18.61 -13.24 1.37
N ARG A 56 -17.90 -12.36 2.08
CA ARG A 56 -18.10 -12.07 3.51
C ARG A 56 -19.32 -11.17 3.81
N ASP A 57 -19.66 -10.24 2.93
CA ASP A 57 -20.74 -9.27 3.16
C ASP A 57 -21.56 -9.05 1.86
N GLU A 58 -22.82 -9.47 1.88
CA GLU A 58 -23.73 -9.39 0.73
C GLU A 58 -24.01 -7.95 0.25
N ARG A 59 -23.69 -6.95 1.10
CA ARG A 59 -23.88 -5.52 0.81
C ARG A 59 -22.72 -4.92 0.01
N VAL A 60 -21.58 -5.62 -0.08
CA VAL A 60 -20.44 -5.21 -0.90
C VAL A 60 -20.74 -5.50 -2.37
N PHE A 61 -20.60 -4.53 -3.26
CA PHE A 61 -20.78 -4.74 -4.69
C PHE A 61 -19.83 -3.87 -5.51
N LEU A 62 -19.42 -4.36 -6.68
CA LEU A 62 -18.56 -3.65 -7.61
C LEU A 62 -19.40 -3.00 -8.71
N LEU A 63 -19.14 -1.72 -9.00
CA LEU A 63 -19.70 -1.03 -10.17
C LEU A 63 -18.64 -0.15 -10.84
N GLY A 64 -18.70 -0.05 -12.16
CA GLY A 64 -17.83 0.78 -12.98
C GLY A 64 -17.84 0.33 -14.44
N GLU A 65 -17.00 0.97 -15.26
CA GLU A 65 -16.87 0.63 -16.67
C GLU A 65 -16.10 -0.68 -16.86
N GLU A 66 -16.63 -1.58 -17.71
CA GLU A 66 -16.05 -2.88 -18.09
C GLU A 66 -15.81 -3.89 -16.94
N VAL A 67 -16.26 -3.60 -15.71
CA VAL A 67 -15.97 -4.41 -14.52
C VAL A 67 -16.58 -5.80 -14.53
N ALA A 68 -17.65 -6.05 -15.30
CA ALA A 68 -18.42 -7.28 -15.28
C ALA A 68 -18.13 -8.21 -16.48
N MET A 69 -18.77 -8.01 -17.62
CA MET A 69 -18.74 -8.97 -18.73
C MET A 69 -17.39 -8.98 -19.47
N TYR A 70 -16.59 -7.91 -19.33
CA TYR A 70 -15.25 -7.79 -19.90
C TYR A 70 -14.13 -8.25 -18.93
N ASP A 71 -14.48 -8.85 -17.79
CA ASP A 71 -13.54 -9.25 -16.71
C ASP A 71 -12.74 -8.06 -16.11
N GLY A 72 -13.17 -6.81 -16.31
CA GLY A 72 -12.48 -5.57 -15.92
C GLY A 72 -11.47 -5.10 -16.97
N ALA A 73 -11.43 -3.79 -17.27
CA ALA A 73 -10.49 -3.19 -18.24
C ALA A 73 -9.05 -3.73 -18.07
N TYR A 74 -8.47 -3.54 -16.88
CA TYR A 74 -7.14 -4.04 -16.50
C TYR A 74 -7.15 -5.46 -15.90
N LYS A 75 -8.25 -6.19 -16.05
CA LYS A 75 -8.48 -7.58 -15.60
C LYS A 75 -8.37 -7.80 -14.07
N VAL A 76 -8.62 -6.76 -13.29
CA VAL A 76 -8.61 -6.79 -11.81
C VAL A 76 -9.89 -7.41 -11.23
N SER A 77 -11.03 -7.27 -11.90
CA SER A 77 -12.32 -7.86 -11.49
C SER A 77 -12.62 -9.22 -12.12
N ARG A 78 -11.64 -9.82 -12.81
CA ARG A 78 -11.78 -11.09 -13.56
C ARG A 78 -12.49 -12.17 -12.74
N GLY A 79 -13.50 -12.80 -13.33
CA GLY A 79 -14.27 -13.89 -12.75
C GLY A 79 -15.31 -13.48 -11.71
N LEU A 80 -15.27 -12.27 -11.15
CA LEU A 80 -16.20 -11.84 -10.09
C LEU A 80 -17.64 -11.80 -10.59
N TRP A 81 -17.90 -11.26 -11.80
CA TRP A 81 -19.24 -11.27 -12.40
C TRP A 81 -19.75 -12.70 -12.62
N LYS A 82 -18.90 -13.61 -13.09
CA LYS A 82 -19.24 -15.03 -13.26
C LYS A 82 -19.54 -15.75 -11.92
N LYS A 83 -19.00 -15.26 -10.80
CA LYS A 83 -19.25 -15.81 -9.44
C LYS A 83 -20.49 -15.20 -8.76
N TYR A 84 -20.75 -13.90 -8.95
CA TYR A 84 -21.78 -13.17 -8.17
C TYR A 84 -22.94 -12.58 -8.99
N GLY A 85 -22.83 -12.50 -10.31
CA GLY A 85 -23.87 -12.03 -11.23
C GLY A 85 -24.19 -10.54 -11.19
N ASP A 86 -25.15 -10.15 -12.04
CA ASP A 86 -25.50 -8.75 -12.39
C ASP A 86 -25.91 -7.88 -11.19
N LYS A 87 -26.33 -8.46 -10.07
CA LYS A 87 -26.70 -7.71 -8.85
C LYS A 87 -25.47 -7.23 -8.06
N ARG A 88 -24.30 -7.84 -8.26
CA ARG A 88 -23.12 -7.69 -7.40
C ARG A 88 -21.87 -7.20 -8.14
N VAL A 89 -21.82 -7.37 -9.46
CA VAL A 89 -20.79 -6.78 -10.34
C VAL A 89 -21.51 -6.16 -11.53
N ILE A 90 -21.43 -4.83 -11.64
CA ILE A 90 -22.32 -4.01 -12.48
C ILE A 90 -21.51 -3.20 -13.48
N ASP A 91 -21.57 -3.57 -14.76
CA ASP A 91 -21.07 -2.72 -15.86
C ASP A 91 -21.90 -1.43 -15.94
N THR A 92 -21.24 -0.27 -15.92
CA THR A 92 -21.88 1.04 -16.04
C THR A 92 -21.66 1.68 -17.41
N PRO A 93 -22.57 2.56 -17.88
CA PRO A 93 -22.26 3.47 -18.99
C PRO A 93 -21.10 4.42 -18.61
N ILE A 94 -20.38 4.93 -19.62
CA ILE A 94 -19.30 5.92 -19.46
C ILE A 94 -19.91 7.25 -19.01
N THR A 95 -20.08 7.38 -17.69
CA THR A 95 -20.89 8.40 -17.00
C THR A 95 -20.40 8.55 -15.55
N GLU A 96 -19.12 8.86 -15.38
CA GLU A 96 -18.39 8.76 -14.10
C GLU A 96 -19.07 9.53 -12.96
N ILE A 97 -19.57 10.74 -13.23
CA ILE A 97 -20.34 11.53 -12.26
C ILE A 97 -21.64 10.80 -11.86
N GLY A 98 -22.34 10.19 -12.82
CA GLY A 98 -23.59 9.48 -12.60
C GLY A 98 -23.40 8.23 -11.74
N PHE A 99 -22.48 7.33 -12.11
CA PHE A 99 -22.29 6.11 -11.33
C PHE A 99 -21.61 6.35 -9.98
N ALA A 100 -20.73 7.34 -9.85
CA ALA A 100 -20.19 7.74 -8.55
C ALA A 100 -21.28 8.32 -7.63
N GLY A 101 -22.20 9.13 -8.15
CA GLY A 101 -23.36 9.62 -7.40
C GLY A 101 -24.29 8.48 -6.95
N ILE A 102 -24.56 7.50 -7.83
CA ILE A 102 -25.32 6.28 -7.51
C ILE A 102 -24.62 5.47 -6.41
N ALA A 103 -23.30 5.28 -6.51
CA ALA A 103 -22.51 4.58 -5.50
C ALA A 103 -22.58 5.28 -4.13
N VAL A 104 -22.41 6.60 -4.09
CA VAL A 104 -22.50 7.39 -2.86
C VAL A 104 -23.91 7.30 -2.24
N GLY A 105 -24.97 7.39 -3.06
CA GLY A 105 -26.35 7.18 -2.59
C GLY A 105 -26.60 5.77 -2.05
N ALA A 106 -26.05 4.73 -2.70
CA ALA A 106 -26.13 3.35 -2.24
C ALA A 106 -25.39 3.12 -0.91
N ALA A 107 -24.24 3.77 -0.71
CA ALA A 107 -23.50 3.74 0.55
C ALA A 107 -24.29 4.41 1.69
N MET A 108 -24.90 5.57 1.44
CA MET A 108 -25.81 6.23 2.40
C MET A 108 -27.05 5.38 2.73
N ALA A 109 -27.53 4.58 1.79
CA ALA A 109 -28.61 3.61 1.99
C ALA A 109 -28.18 2.31 2.71
N GLY A 110 -26.92 2.19 3.14
CA GLY A 110 -26.41 1.09 3.94
C GLY A 110 -25.75 -0.06 3.16
N LEU A 111 -25.55 0.09 1.84
CA LEU A 111 -24.71 -0.82 1.05
C LEU A 111 -23.22 -0.45 1.19
N ARG A 112 -22.32 -1.23 0.57
CA ARG A 112 -20.86 -1.04 0.66
C ARG A 112 -20.19 -1.06 -0.73
N PRO A 113 -20.48 -0.08 -1.61
CA PRO A 113 -19.98 -0.09 -2.98
C PRO A 113 -18.45 0.03 -3.07
N VAL A 114 -17.90 -0.72 -4.01
CA VAL A 114 -16.57 -0.54 -4.60
C VAL A 114 -16.80 0.09 -5.98
N CYS A 115 -16.55 1.39 -6.08
CA CYS A 115 -16.70 2.19 -7.29
C CYS A 115 -15.37 2.20 -8.05
N GLU A 116 -15.33 1.64 -9.25
CA GLU A 116 -14.14 1.60 -10.10
C GLU A 116 -14.18 2.74 -11.14
N PHE A 117 -13.13 3.56 -11.15
CA PHE A 117 -12.81 4.43 -12.29
C PHE A 117 -11.77 3.73 -13.14
N MET A 118 -11.99 3.63 -14.46
CA MET A 118 -11.05 2.97 -15.37
C MET A 118 -9.64 3.57 -15.26
N THR A 119 -9.53 4.90 -15.08
CA THR A 119 -8.33 5.54 -14.51
C THR A 119 -8.72 6.68 -13.59
N PHE A 120 -7.88 7.04 -12.61
CA PHE A 120 -8.15 8.20 -11.75
C PHE A 120 -8.17 9.54 -12.48
N ASN A 121 -7.64 9.64 -13.71
CA ASN A 121 -7.82 10.82 -14.56
C ASN A 121 -9.31 11.11 -14.82
N PHE A 122 -10.10 10.05 -14.98
CA PHE A 122 -11.55 10.13 -15.25
C PHE A 122 -12.35 10.49 -13.99
N SER A 123 -11.81 10.19 -12.80
CA SER A 123 -12.41 10.60 -11.51
C SER A 123 -12.57 12.13 -11.37
N MET A 124 -11.85 12.94 -12.17
CA MET A 124 -12.07 14.39 -12.25
C MET A 124 -13.49 14.77 -12.65
N GLN A 125 -14.18 13.96 -13.46
CA GLN A 125 -15.60 14.18 -13.78
C GLN A 125 -16.50 13.98 -12.55
N ALA A 126 -16.11 13.08 -11.64
CA ALA A 126 -16.90 12.61 -10.51
C ALA A 126 -16.49 13.23 -9.15
N ILE A 127 -15.46 14.08 -9.13
CA ILE A 127 -14.79 14.52 -7.90
C ILE A 127 -15.72 15.24 -6.91
N ASP A 128 -16.78 15.90 -7.39
CA ASP A 128 -17.80 16.49 -6.51
C ASP A 128 -18.51 15.44 -5.64
N HIS A 129 -18.84 14.28 -6.18
CA HIS A 129 -19.45 13.21 -5.38
C HIS A 129 -18.45 12.60 -4.39
N ILE A 130 -17.16 12.50 -4.75
CA ILE A 130 -16.12 12.00 -3.85
C ILE A 130 -15.90 12.96 -2.67
N ILE A 131 -15.89 14.28 -2.93
CA ILE A 131 -15.56 15.30 -1.91
C ILE A 131 -16.80 15.87 -1.19
N ASN A 132 -17.77 16.39 -1.94
CA ASN A 132 -18.92 17.09 -1.37
C ASN A 132 -20.04 16.15 -0.96
N SER A 133 -20.31 15.09 -1.74
CA SER A 133 -21.36 14.12 -1.39
C SER A 133 -20.88 13.05 -0.38
N ALA A 134 -19.68 12.50 -0.55
CA ALA A 134 -19.14 11.46 0.33
C ALA A 134 -18.37 12.03 1.53
N ALA A 135 -17.15 12.55 1.31
CA ALA A 135 -16.20 12.88 2.39
C ALA A 135 -16.79 13.78 3.49
N LYS A 136 -17.51 14.84 3.11
CA LYS A 136 -18.02 15.84 4.06
C LYS A 136 -19.29 15.40 4.81
N THR A 137 -20.02 14.38 4.35
CA THR A 137 -21.38 14.11 4.85
C THR A 137 -21.43 13.60 6.29
N PHE A 138 -20.47 12.79 6.74
CA PHE A 138 -20.46 12.36 8.15
C PHE A 138 -20.29 13.55 9.11
N TYR A 139 -19.47 14.54 8.74
CA TYR A 139 -19.32 15.77 9.50
C TYR A 139 -20.57 16.67 9.42
N MET A 140 -21.07 16.96 8.20
CA MET A 140 -22.23 17.84 7.99
C MET A 140 -23.52 17.29 8.60
N SER A 141 -23.68 15.96 8.66
CA SER A 141 -24.83 15.29 9.30
C SER A 141 -24.72 15.21 10.83
N ALA A 142 -23.66 15.75 11.44
CA ALA A 142 -23.32 15.62 12.86
C ALA A 142 -23.23 14.16 13.33
N GLY A 143 -22.53 13.32 12.55
CA GLY A 143 -22.27 11.91 12.86
C GLY A 143 -23.42 10.96 12.58
N LYS A 144 -24.43 11.36 11.79
CA LYS A 144 -25.65 10.56 11.53
C LYS A 144 -25.61 9.73 10.25
N ILE A 145 -24.84 10.16 9.24
CA ILE A 145 -24.78 9.53 7.92
C ILE A 145 -23.32 9.22 7.59
N ASN A 146 -22.92 7.97 7.81
CA ASN A 146 -21.69 7.42 7.26
C ASN A 146 -21.85 7.15 5.76
N VAL A 147 -20.74 7.10 5.04
CA VAL A 147 -20.71 6.82 3.59
C VAL A 147 -19.62 5.76 3.34
N PRO A 148 -19.90 4.47 3.63
CA PRO A 148 -18.94 3.38 3.47
C PRO A 148 -18.76 3.02 1.99
N ILE A 149 -17.86 3.73 1.31
CA ILE A 149 -17.57 3.58 -0.12
C ILE A 149 -16.05 3.51 -0.36
N VAL A 150 -15.65 2.61 -1.27
CA VAL A 150 -14.29 2.60 -1.81
C VAL A 150 -14.32 3.11 -3.24
N PHE A 151 -13.54 4.14 -3.54
CA PHE A 151 -13.23 4.55 -4.92
C PHE A 151 -11.86 3.98 -5.29
N ARG A 152 -11.78 3.12 -6.32
CA ARG A 152 -10.53 2.48 -6.75
C ARG A 152 -10.27 2.57 -8.24
N GLY A 153 -9.04 2.26 -8.65
CA GLY A 153 -8.57 2.29 -10.03
C GLY A 153 -7.09 2.66 -10.13
N PRO A 154 -6.48 2.57 -11.33
CA PRO A 154 -5.08 2.95 -11.55
C PRO A 154 -4.90 4.48 -11.54
N ASN A 155 -3.80 4.92 -10.95
CA ASN A 155 -3.42 6.32 -10.73
C ASN A 155 -1.95 6.55 -11.10
N GLY A 156 -1.64 7.78 -11.56
CA GLY A 156 -0.30 8.16 -11.99
C GLY A 156 0.05 7.66 -13.39
N ALA A 157 1.34 7.62 -13.70
CA ALA A 157 1.84 7.26 -15.02
C ALA A 157 1.66 5.78 -15.36
N ALA A 158 1.34 5.52 -16.63
CA ALA A 158 1.41 4.21 -17.29
C ALA A 158 2.54 4.23 -18.34
N SER A 159 2.36 3.57 -19.49
CA SER A 159 3.34 3.53 -20.59
C SER A 159 2.72 3.99 -21.92
N GLY A 160 3.17 5.13 -22.45
CA GLY A 160 2.76 5.66 -23.76
C GLY A 160 1.36 6.26 -23.82
N VAL A 161 0.74 6.57 -22.68
CA VAL A 161 -0.67 7.03 -22.60
C VAL A 161 -0.83 8.57 -22.59
N ALA A 162 0.30 9.29 -22.47
CA ALA A 162 0.40 10.75 -22.54
C ALA A 162 -0.43 11.51 -21.48
N ALA A 163 -0.52 12.84 -21.68
CA ALA A 163 -0.92 13.82 -20.66
C ALA A 163 -2.23 13.54 -19.93
N GLN A 164 -3.30 13.18 -20.65
CA GLN A 164 -4.65 13.03 -20.08
C GLN A 164 -4.89 11.69 -19.36
N HIS A 165 -3.91 10.78 -19.36
CA HIS A 165 -4.03 9.44 -18.77
C HIS A 165 -2.96 9.13 -17.71
N SER A 166 -2.06 10.08 -17.41
CA SER A 166 -0.87 9.85 -16.56
C SER A 166 -0.84 10.65 -15.24
N GLN A 167 -1.91 11.35 -14.89
CA GLN A 167 -1.92 12.25 -13.72
C GLN A 167 -2.01 11.47 -12.40
N CYS A 168 -1.23 11.91 -11.41
CA CYS A 168 -1.30 11.40 -10.04
C CYS A 168 -2.18 12.31 -9.18
N PHE A 169 -3.19 11.73 -8.51
CA PHE A 169 -4.18 12.43 -7.70
C PHE A 169 -3.96 12.28 -6.20
N ALA A 170 -2.81 11.73 -5.78
CA ALA A 170 -2.48 11.52 -4.37
C ALA A 170 -2.64 12.81 -3.54
N ALA A 171 -2.02 13.91 -3.98
CA ALA A 171 -2.11 15.20 -3.29
C ALA A 171 -3.53 15.81 -3.31
N TRP A 172 -4.24 15.69 -4.44
CA TRP A 172 -5.61 16.21 -4.60
C TRP A 172 -6.56 15.60 -3.56
N TYR A 173 -6.57 14.27 -3.45
CA TYR A 173 -7.44 13.58 -2.49
C TYR A 173 -6.92 13.69 -1.05
N ALA A 174 -5.59 13.72 -0.83
CA ALA A 174 -5.00 13.87 0.50
C ALA A 174 -5.33 15.23 1.15
N ASN A 175 -5.57 16.27 0.36
CA ASN A 175 -5.95 17.59 0.86
C ASN A 175 -7.40 17.67 1.40
N CYS A 176 -8.21 16.62 1.28
CA CYS A 176 -9.65 16.67 1.61
C CYS A 176 -10.00 15.98 2.94
N PRO A 177 -10.42 16.74 3.99
CA PRO A 177 -10.99 16.17 5.21
C PRO A 177 -12.23 15.30 4.94
N GLY A 178 -12.37 14.22 5.73
CA GLY A 178 -13.41 13.21 5.55
C GLY A 178 -13.04 12.05 4.64
N LEU A 179 -11.98 12.18 3.81
CA LEU A 179 -11.39 11.05 3.10
C LEU A 179 -10.33 10.31 3.93
N LYS A 180 -10.20 9.01 3.63
CA LYS A 180 -8.95 8.24 3.77
C LYS A 180 -8.38 8.01 2.36
N VAL A 181 -7.07 8.05 2.20
CA VAL A 181 -6.39 7.94 0.89
C VAL A 181 -5.23 6.98 1.00
N ILE A 182 -5.23 5.94 0.17
CA ILE A 182 -4.28 4.82 0.17
C ILE A 182 -3.62 4.75 -1.20
N SER A 183 -2.32 4.42 -1.26
CA SER A 183 -1.57 4.25 -2.52
C SER A 183 -0.56 3.10 -2.38
N PRO A 184 -1.00 1.85 -2.59
CA PRO A 184 -0.21 0.65 -2.31
C PRO A 184 0.88 0.39 -3.37
N TYR A 185 1.89 -0.40 -2.99
CA TYR A 185 3.01 -0.80 -3.84
C TYR A 185 3.04 -2.32 -4.13
N SER A 186 2.96 -3.14 -3.08
CA SER A 186 3.12 -4.60 -3.18
C SER A 186 1.79 -5.36 -3.20
N SER A 187 1.83 -6.65 -3.55
CA SER A 187 0.69 -7.57 -3.42
C SER A 187 0.20 -7.70 -1.97
N GLU A 188 1.11 -7.62 -0.99
CA GLU A 188 0.79 -7.53 0.45
C GLU A 188 -0.02 -6.27 0.76
N ASP A 189 0.46 -5.09 0.32
CA ASP A 189 -0.23 -3.81 0.50
C ASP A 189 -1.63 -3.85 -0.11
N CYS A 190 -1.71 -4.23 -1.39
CA CYS A 190 -2.94 -4.21 -2.17
C CYS A 190 -4.01 -5.10 -1.55
N ARG A 191 -3.64 -6.33 -1.16
CA ARG A 191 -4.58 -7.27 -0.54
C ARG A 191 -5.04 -6.78 0.85
N GLY A 192 -4.10 -6.46 1.73
CA GLY A 192 -4.43 -6.10 3.12
C GLY A 192 -5.12 -4.75 3.26
N LEU A 193 -4.75 -3.76 2.45
CA LEU A 193 -5.34 -2.42 2.51
C LEU A 193 -6.68 -2.34 1.78
N LEU A 194 -6.90 -3.06 0.66
CA LEU A 194 -8.21 -3.05 -0.01
C LEU A 194 -9.28 -3.74 0.85
N LYS A 195 -8.95 -4.87 1.49
CA LYS A 195 -9.84 -5.51 2.48
C LYS A 195 -10.16 -4.58 3.64
N SER A 196 -9.20 -3.77 4.07
CA SER A 196 -9.40 -2.76 5.13
C SER A 196 -10.30 -1.62 4.66
N ALA A 197 -10.09 -1.11 3.44
CA ALA A 197 -10.92 -0.08 2.83
C ALA A 197 -12.39 -0.54 2.68
N ILE A 198 -12.62 -1.77 2.20
CA ILE A 198 -13.97 -2.34 2.03
C ILE A 198 -14.65 -2.59 3.40
N ARG A 199 -13.88 -2.70 4.50
CA ARG A 199 -14.39 -2.82 5.88
C ARG A 199 -14.58 -1.47 6.60
N ASP A 200 -14.06 -0.37 6.07
CA ASP A 200 -14.06 0.95 6.71
C ASP A 200 -15.43 1.66 6.66
N PRO A 201 -15.88 2.38 7.70
CA PRO A 201 -17.19 3.07 7.68
C PRO A 201 -17.22 4.36 6.85
N ASP A 202 -16.07 4.89 6.44
CA ASP A 202 -15.92 6.21 5.81
C ASP A 202 -15.44 6.08 4.35
N PRO A 203 -15.48 7.15 3.54
CA PRO A 203 -15.01 7.11 2.15
C PRO A 203 -13.50 6.90 2.04
N VAL A 204 -13.10 5.88 1.28
CA VAL A 204 -11.70 5.55 1.01
C VAL A 204 -11.38 5.69 -0.47
N VAL A 205 -10.34 6.46 -0.80
CA VAL A 205 -9.77 6.54 -2.14
C VAL A 205 -8.53 5.63 -2.22
N PHE A 206 -8.51 4.74 -3.20
CA PHE A 206 -7.55 3.64 -3.32
C PHE A 206 -6.78 3.73 -4.65
N LEU A 207 -5.62 4.40 -4.60
CA LEU A 207 -4.82 4.82 -5.74
C LEU A 207 -3.80 3.74 -6.15
N GLU A 208 -4.25 2.78 -6.95
CA GLU A 208 -3.44 1.70 -7.51
C GLU A 208 -2.51 2.22 -8.63
N ASN A 209 -1.70 1.36 -9.25
CA ASN A 209 -0.90 1.74 -10.41
C ASN A 209 -0.87 0.64 -11.47
N GLU A 210 -1.07 1.03 -12.73
CA GLU A 210 -1.23 0.12 -13.86
C GLU A 210 0.01 -0.77 -14.09
N LEU A 211 1.19 -0.16 -14.08
CA LEU A 211 2.48 -0.82 -14.28
C LEU A 211 2.82 -1.83 -13.17
N LEU A 212 2.14 -1.79 -12.02
CA LEU A 212 2.30 -2.75 -10.94
C LEU A 212 1.40 -3.98 -11.08
N TYR A 213 0.27 -3.90 -11.81
CA TYR A 213 -0.73 -4.99 -11.88
C TYR A 213 -0.15 -6.35 -12.31
N GLY A 214 0.82 -6.35 -13.23
CA GLY A 214 1.49 -7.55 -13.73
C GLY A 214 2.73 -7.98 -12.94
N VAL A 215 3.13 -7.24 -11.89
CA VAL A 215 4.33 -7.53 -11.10
C VAL A 215 4.00 -8.59 -10.04
N PRO A 216 4.70 -9.74 -10.02
CA PRO A 216 4.59 -10.71 -8.95
C PRO A 216 5.43 -10.28 -7.73
N PHE A 217 4.90 -10.52 -6.53
CA PHE A 217 5.62 -10.39 -5.28
C PHE A 217 5.54 -11.70 -4.49
N GLU A 218 6.60 -12.00 -3.72
CA GLU A 218 6.53 -13.05 -2.70
C GLU A 218 5.62 -12.61 -1.55
N VAL A 219 4.65 -13.46 -1.20
CA VAL A 219 3.75 -13.28 -0.06
C VAL A 219 3.79 -14.50 0.86
N SER A 220 3.54 -14.27 2.15
CA SER A 220 3.50 -15.33 3.17
C SER A 220 2.14 -16.01 3.24
N ASP A 221 2.09 -17.18 3.88
CA ASP A 221 0.82 -17.88 4.19
C ASP A 221 -0.15 -17.02 5.01
N GLU A 222 0.37 -16.09 5.82
CA GLU A 222 -0.42 -15.11 6.60
C GLU A 222 -1.12 -14.08 5.70
N VAL A 223 -0.40 -13.52 4.71
CA VAL A 223 -0.98 -12.61 3.71
C VAL A 223 -2.11 -13.28 2.95
N MET A 224 -1.98 -14.59 2.68
CA MET A 224 -3.00 -15.40 1.98
C MET A 224 -4.23 -15.77 2.83
N SER A 225 -4.33 -15.32 4.09
CA SER A 225 -5.53 -15.52 4.92
C SER A 225 -6.71 -14.64 4.47
N LYS A 226 -7.95 -15.15 4.57
CA LYS A 226 -9.17 -14.34 4.37
C LYS A 226 -9.37 -13.24 5.42
N ASP A 227 -8.68 -13.35 6.55
CA ASP A 227 -8.73 -12.35 7.63
C ASP A 227 -7.58 -11.34 7.57
N PHE A 228 -6.63 -11.50 6.64
CA PHE A 228 -5.51 -10.58 6.49
C PHE A 228 -5.97 -9.17 6.15
N ILE A 229 -5.60 -8.21 6.99
CA ILE A 229 -5.88 -6.77 6.85
C ILE A 229 -4.66 -5.97 7.30
N LEU A 230 -4.47 -4.79 6.72
CA LEU A 230 -3.40 -3.86 7.07
C LEU A 230 -3.99 -2.54 7.59
N PRO A 231 -3.52 -2.03 8.75
CA PRO A 231 -4.07 -0.80 9.33
C PRO A 231 -3.84 0.41 8.41
N ILE A 232 -4.94 1.09 8.07
CA ILE A 232 -4.92 2.39 7.39
C ILE A 232 -4.24 3.40 8.32
N GLY A 233 -3.36 4.25 7.78
CA GLY A 233 -2.54 5.19 8.55
C GLY A 233 -1.28 4.57 9.16
N LYS A 234 -0.80 3.43 8.63
CA LYS A 234 0.49 2.83 8.99
C LYS A 234 1.39 2.64 7.76
N ALA A 235 2.59 3.19 7.82
CA ALA A 235 3.65 2.96 6.85
C ALA A 235 4.39 1.64 7.13
N LYS A 236 5.27 1.22 6.21
CA LYS A 236 6.16 0.07 6.34
C LYS A 236 7.59 0.44 5.98
N ILE A 237 8.54 0.07 6.83
CA ILE A 237 9.96 0.08 6.48
C ILE A 237 10.22 -1.19 5.65
N GLU A 238 10.40 -1.03 4.33
CA GLU A 238 10.68 -2.13 3.39
C GLU A 238 12.17 -2.52 3.43
N LYS A 239 13.05 -1.57 3.76
CA LYS A 239 14.48 -1.78 3.99
C LYS A 239 14.92 -0.94 5.18
N VAL A 240 15.57 -1.54 6.16
CA VAL A 240 16.20 -0.82 7.28
C VAL A 240 17.51 -0.19 6.82
N GLY A 241 17.80 1.03 7.29
CA GLY A 241 19.06 1.73 7.04
C GLY A 241 19.40 2.74 8.13
N GLN A 242 20.56 3.38 7.97
CA GLN A 242 21.18 4.23 9.00
C GLN A 242 21.70 5.58 8.47
N HIS A 243 21.90 5.74 7.15
CA HIS A 243 22.55 6.93 6.59
C HIS A 243 21.57 7.95 6.01
N ILE A 244 20.42 7.50 5.49
CA ILE A 244 19.38 8.38 4.91
C ILE A 244 18.02 7.68 4.90
N THR A 245 16.95 8.45 5.09
CA THR A 245 15.57 7.98 4.93
C THR A 245 15.06 8.32 3.52
N LEU A 246 14.50 7.34 2.83
CA LEU A 246 13.78 7.46 1.56
C LEU A 246 12.29 7.21 1.80
N VAL A 247 11.43 8.20 1.55
CA VAL A 247 9.98 8.09 1.77
C VAL A 247 9.24 8.10 0.43
N ALA A 248 8.47 7.06 0.13
CA ALA A 248 7.77 6.91 -1.15
C ALA A 248 6.42 6.20 -1.02
N HIS A 249 5.61 6.28 -2.09
CA HIS A 249 4.35 5.53 -2.21
C HIS A 249 4.21 4.89 -3.60
N SER A 250 3.39 3.85 -3.70
CA SER A 250 3.18 3.08 -4.93
C SER A 250 4.48 2.74 -5.67
N LYS A 251 4.52 2.82 -7.01
CA LYS A 251 5.67 2.39 -7.82
C LYS A 251 7.00 3.07 -7.44
N ALA A 252 6.97 4.28 -6.87
CA ALA A 252 8.17 4.98 -6.41
C ALA A 252 8.91 4.25 -5.26
N VAL A 253 8.22 3.39 -4.50
CA VAL A 253 8.87 2.52 -3.49
C VAL A 253 9.84 1.55 -4.16
N GLY A 254 9.47 0.97 -5.30
CA GLY A 254 10.37 0.15 -6.12
C GLY A 254 11.59 0.93 -6.60
N THR A 255 11.38 2.14 -7.12
CA THR A 255 12.47 3.06 -7.52
C THR A 255 13.44 3.34 -6.35
N CYS A 256 12.92 3.50 -5.13
CA CYS A 256 13.74 3.67 -3.92
C CYS A 256 14.50 2.41 -3.52
N LEU A 257 13.90 1.22 -3.66
CA LEU A 257 14.56 -0.06 -3.37
C LEU A 257 15.71 -0.35 -4.34
N ASP A 258 15.53 -0.04 -5.62
CA ASP A 258 16.58 -0.16 -6.65
C ASP A 258 17.73 0.84 -6.39
N ALA A 259 17.41 2.11 -6.10
CA ALA A 259 18.43 3.10 -5.72
C ALA A 259 19.18 2.71 -4.44
N ALA A 260 18.45 2.25 -3.40
CA ALA A 260 19.02 1.77 -2.15
C ALA A 260 19.83 0.48 -2.29
N LYS A 261 19.70 -0.25 -3.39
CA LYS A 261 20.55 -1.39 -3.76
C LYS A 261 21.86 -0.91 -4.38
N GLU A 262 21.80 0.01 -5.34
CA GLU A 262 23.00 0.64 -5.94
C GLU A 262 23.85 1.35 -4.87
N LEU A 263 23.23 2.22 -4.07
CA LEU A 263 23.88 2.98 -2.99
C LEU A 263 24.57 2.10 -1.95
N SER A 264 24.03 0.89 -1.68
CA SER A 264 24.66 -0.05 -0.75
C SER A 264 25.99 -0.62 -1.25
N ALA A 265 26.25 -0.64 -2.56
CA ALA A 265 27.57 -0.98 -3.12
C ALA A 265 28.63 0.11 -2.85
N SER A 266 28.19 1.34 -2.53
CA SER A 266 29.04 2.44 -2.03
C SER A 266 29.01 2.58 -0.50
N GLY A 267 28.46 1.60 0.22
CA GLY A 267 28.35 1.60 1.69
C GLY A 267 27.20 2.41 2.28
N ILE A 268 26.33 3.01 1.44
CA ILE A 268 25.26 3.90 1.90
C ILE A 268 23.99 3.09 2.20
N GLU A 269 23.75 2.83 3.48
CA GLU A 269 22.55 2.14 3.96
C GLU A 269 21.34 3.09 4.04
N CYS A 270 20.50 3.07 2.99
CA CYS A 270 19.24 3.80 2.95
C CYS A 270 18.12 3.04 3.67
N GLU A 271 17.38 3.72 4.53
CA GLU A 271 16.10 3.25 5.05
C GLU A 271 14.99 3.58 4.05
N VAL A 272 14.19 2.61 3.63
CA VAL A 272 13.11 2.81 2.64
C VAL A 272 11.75 2.64 3.30
N ILE A 273 10.97 3.71 3.34
CA ILE A 273 9.61 3.78 3.87
C ILE A 273 8.60 3.77 2.72
N ASN A 274 7.80 2.71 2.67
CA ASN A 274 6.55 2.63 1.93
C ASN A 274 5.45 3.29 2.77
N LEU A 275 4.94 4.44 2.34
CA LEU A 275 3.91 5.20 3.06
C LEU A 275 2.63 4.39 3.28
N ARG A 276 2.24 3.55 2.31
CA ARG A 276 0.95 2.85 2.19
C ARG A 276 -0.28 3.75 2.17
N THR A 277 -0.47 4.55 3.21
CA THR A 277 -1.54 5.53 3.38
C THR A 277 -0.99 6.94 3.20
N ILE A 278 -1.65 7.72 2.35
CA ILE A 278 -1.35 9.14 2.12
C ILE A 278 -2.16 10.02 3.10
N ARG A 279 -3.40 9.61 3.42
CA ARG A 279 -4.26 10.28 4.39
C ARG A 279 -5.02 9.26 5.26
N PRO A 280 -4.91 9.28 6.60
CA PRO A 280 -3.91 10.02 7.38
C PRO A 280 -2.49 9.51 7.09
N LEU A 281 -1.51 10.42 7.11
CA LEU A 281 -0.10 10.10 6.93
C LEU A 281 0.46 9.48 8.22
N ASP A 282 1.32 8.47 8.11
CA ASP A 282 2.02 7.90 9.29
C ASP A 282 3.27 8.72 9.64
N GLU A 283 3.06 10.00 9.96
CA GLU A 283 4.12 10.97 10.28
C GLU A 283 5.12 10.40 11.29
N LYS A 284 4.63 9.72 12.33
CA LYS A 284 5.45 9.13 13.39
C LYS A 284 6.57 8.24 12.81
N CYS A 285 6.25 7.37 11.85
CA CYS A 285 7.22 6.47 11.23
C CYS A 285 8.31 7.23 10.45
N ILE A 286 7.93 8.33 9.79
CA ILE A 286 8.87 9.21 9.09
C ILE A 286 9.79 9.92 10.10
N LEU A 287 9.21 10.53 11.14
CA LEU A 287 9.98 11.30 12.13
C LEU A 287 10.95 10.41 12.93
N GLU A 288 10.52 9.22 13.36
CA GLU A 288 11.40 8.26 14.06
C GLU A 288 12.54 7.75 13.16
N SER A 289 12.35 7.69 11.84
CA SER A 289 13.41 7.37 10.89
C SER A 289 14.37 8.55 10.67
N VAL A 290 13.86 9.76 10.48
CA VAL A 290 14.68 10.97 10.28
C VAL A 290 15.54 11.29 11.50
N MET A 291 15.02 11.13 12.73
CA MET A 291 15.79 11.30 13.97
C MET A 291 16.90 10.25 14.17
N LYS A 292 16.96 9.22 13.32
CA LYS A 292 17.96 8.15 13.33
C LYS A 292 18.95 8.24 12.17
N THR A 293 18.50 8.72 11.00
CA THR A 293 19.31 8.82 9.77
C THR A 293 19.84 10.23 9.49
N HIS A 294 19.33 11.24 10.19
CA HIS A 294 19.67 12.66 10.07
C HIS A 294 19.42 13.29 8.68
N ASN A 295 18.83 12.54 7.74
CA ASN A 295 18.78 12.90 6.32
C ASN A 295 17.50 12.35 5.67
N LEU A 296 16.88 13.11 4.77
CA LEU A 296 15.61 12.75 4.14
C LEU A 296 15.55 13.09 2.65
N VAL A 297 15.11 12.11 1.84
CA VAL A 297 14.62 12.32 0.47
C VAL A 297 13.19 11.77 0.33
N THR A 298 12.28 12.56 -0.24
CA THR A 298 10.93 12.10 -0.60
C THR A 298 10.86 11.78 -2.09
N VAL A 299 10.23 10.67 -2.48
CA VAL A 299 10.11 10.23 -3.89
C VAL A 299 8.67 9.95 -4.27
N GLU A 300 8.14 10.69 -5.24
CA GLU A 300 6.78 10.51 -5.77
C GLU A 300 6.76 10.60 -7.31
N GLN A 301 5.80 9.93 -7.97
CA GLN A 301 5.61 10.09 -9.43
C GLN A 301 4.67 11.26 -9.79
N GLY A 302 4.19 12.02 -8.81
CA GLY A 302 3.35 13.21 -9.01
C GLY A 302 4.15 14.46 -9.38
N TRP A 303 3.44 15.51 -9.78
CA TRP A 303 4.02 16.83 -10.07
C TRP A 303 4.62 17.49 -8.81
N PRO A 304 5.66 18.34 -8.94
CA PRO A 304 6.39 18.87 -7.79
C PRO A 304 5.64 19.93 -6.99
N GLN A 305 4.74 20.69 -7.61
CA GLN A 305 4.01 21.76 -6.95
C GLN A 305 2.84 21.18 -6.15
N CYS A 306 2.83 21.43 -4.84
CA CYS A 306 1.85 20.88 -3.89
C CYS A 306 1.76 19.33 -3.86
N GLY A 307 2.84 18.62 -4.26
CA GLY A 307 2.94 17.15 -4.20
C GLY A 307 3.07 16.60 -2.77
N ILE A 308 2.99 15.27 -2.61
CA ILE A 308 3.04 14.59 -1.31
C ILE A 308 4.35 14.84 -0.57
N GLY A 309 5.47 14.95 -1.29
CA GLY A 309 6.75 15.33 -0.72
C GLY A 309 6.76 16.75 -0.13
N SER A 310 5.87 17.65 -0.58
CA SER A 310 5.80 19.01 -0.01
C SER A 310 5.15 19.05 1.37
N GLU A 311 4.11 18.24 1.60
CA GLU A 311 3.53 18.03 2.94
C GLU A 311 4.57 17.35 3.85
N ILE A 312 5.23 16.28 3.38
CA ILE A 312 6.25 15.58 4.19
C ILE A 312 7.39 16.53 4.58
N CYS A 313 7.88 17.38 3.67
CA CYS A 313 8.85 18.42 4.01
C CYS A 313 8.31 19.34 5.10
N ALA A 314 7.11 19.92 4.93
CA ALA A 314 6.52 20.82 5.91
C ALA A 314 6.41 20.18 7.30
N ARG A 315 5.82 18.97 7.37
CA ARG A 315 5.62 18.24 8.64
C ARG A 315 6.91 17.86 9.34
N VAL A 316 8.00 17.61 8.61
CA VAL A 316 9.32 17.37 9.21
C VAL A 316 9.90 18.67 9.79
N ILE A 317 9.86 19.78 9.05
CA ILE A 317 10.34 21.09 9.49
C ILE A 317 9.53 21.65 10.67
N GLU A 318 8.22 21.39 10.73
CA GLU A 318 7.32 21.79 11.84
C GLU A 318 7.44 20.89 13.09
N SER A 319 8.30 19.86 13.07
CA SER A 319 8.40 18.85 14.12
C SER A 319 9.75 18.88 14.87
N PRO A 320 9.85 18.21 16.04
CA PRO A 320 11.12 18.00 16.73
C PRO A 320 12.20 17.25 15.93
N ALA A 321 11.86 16.62 14.80
CA ALA A 321 12.85 16.01 13.92
C ALA A 321 13.65 17.03 13.09
N PHE A 322 13.23 18.31 13.05
CA PHE A 322 13.98 19.37 12.38
C PHE A 322 15.38 19.54 12.96
N ASP A 323 15.52 19.54 14.29
CA ASP A 323 16.80 19.68 15.00
C ASP A 323 17.75 18.48 14.80
N TYR A 324 17.28 17.42 14.14
CA TYR A 324 18.06 16.22 13.80
C TYR A 324 18.54 16.20 12.34
N LEU A 325 18.14 17.15 11.49
CA LEU A 325 18.54 17.18 10.07
C LEU A 325 19.94 17.78 9.89
N ASP A 326 20.88 16.94 9.45
CA ASP A 326 22.23 17.38 9.05
C ASP A 326 22.23 18.08 7.67
N ALA A 327 21.20 17.86 6.86
CA ALA A 327 21.07 18.41 5.51
C ALA A 327 19.61 18.76 5.14
N PRO A 328 19.37 19.72 4.22
CA PRO A 328 18.02 20.07 3.77
C PRO A 328 17.30 18.91 3.09
N VAL A 329 16.01 18.74 3.38
CA VAL A 329 15.16 17.71 2.75
C VAL A 329 15.06 17.95 1.24
N VAL A 330 15.37 16.92 0.44
CA VAL A 330 15.28 16.96 -1.03
C VAL A 330 14.08 16.16 -1.53
N ARG A 331 13.45 16.62 -2.60
CA ARG A 331 12.30 15.95 -3.23
C ARG A 331 12.67 15.50 -4.64
N VAL A 332 12.35 14.25 -4.97
CA VAL A 332 12.43 13.69 -6.32
C VAL A 332 11.01 13.41 -6.79
N THR A 333 10.61 14.01 -7.90
CA THR A 333 9.21 14.06 -8.35
C THR A 333 9.10 13.72 -9.82
N GLY A 334 7.87 13.56 -10.34
CA GLY A 334 7.63 13.74 -11.77
C GLY A 334 8.09 15.14 -12.22
N ALA A 335 8.41 15.29 -13.50
CA ALA A 335 8.75 16.59 -14.07
C ALA A 335 7.50 17.50 -14.12
N ASP A 336 7.68 18.82 -14.02
CA ASP A 336 6.60 19.81 -13.94
C ASP A 336 5.98 20.12 -15.33
N VAL A 337 5.51 19.06 -16.01
CA VAL A 337 4.95 19.09 -17.37
C VAL A 337 3.79 18.10 -17.51
N PRO A 338 2.84 18.34 -18.44
CA PRO A 338 1.94 17.30 -18.91
C PRO A 338 2.73 16.15 -19.56
N MET A 339 2.36 14.90 -19.27
CA MET A 339 3.12 13.71 -19.72
C MET A 339 3.28 13.66 -21.26
N PRO A 340 4.51 13.65 -21.80
CA PRO A 340 4.74 13.56 -23.24
C PRO A 340 4.52 12.13 -23.75
N TYR A 341 3.99 11.98 -24.97
CA TYR A 341 3.89 10.67 -25.67
C TYR A 341 5.24 10.15 -26.19
N THR A 342 6.21 11.06 -26.40
CA THR A 342 7.47 10.71 -27.08
C THR A 342 8.31 9.79 -26.20
N LYS A 343 8.60 8.58 -26.69
CA LYS A 343 9.31 7.50 -25.95
C LYS A 343 10.69 7.88 -25.38
N SER A 344 11.35 8.91 -25.91
CA SER A 344 12.62 9.44 -25.39
C SER A 344 12.45 10.54 -24.34
N LEU A 345 11.24 11.04 -24.12
CA LEU A 345 10.90 12.07 -23.14
C LEU A 345 10.11 11.53 -21.96
N GLU A 346 9.18 10.59 -22.19
CA GLU A 346 8.36 9.97 -21.12
C GLU A 346 9.21 9.44 -19.94
N PRO A 347 10.31 8.68 -20.15
CA PRO A 347 11.17 8.23 -19.06
C PRO A 347 11.89 9.37 -18.30
N LEU A 348 12.11 10.52 -18.94
CA LEU A 348 12.76 11.69 -18.34
C LEU A 348 11.78 12.53 -17.50
N THR A 349 10.49 12.21 -17.54
CA THR A 349 9.43 12.91 -16.77
C THR A 349 8.95 12.13 -15.55
N ILE A 350 9.53 10.96 -15.28
CA ILE A 350 9.19 10.04 -14.19
C ILE A 350 10.48 9.67 -13.44
N PRO A 351 10.53 9.68 -12.09
CA PRO A 351 11.72 9.30 -11.32
C PRO A 351 12.27 7.92 -11.67
N GLN A 352 13.54 7.89 -12.06
CA GLN A 352 14.36 6.69 -12.20
C GLN A 352 15.19 6.47 -10.94
N ALA A 353 15.75 5.26 -10.77
CA ALA A 353 16.62 4.96 -9.63
C ALA A 353 17.82 5.91 -9.58
N GLN A 354 18.40 6.26 -10.74
CA GLN A 354 19.54 7.17 -10.85
C GLN A 354 19.26 8.56 -10.26
N ASP A 355 18.03 9.09 -10.41
CA ASP A 355 17.66 10.41 -9.89
C ASP A 355 17.63 10.41 -8.36
N VAL A 356 17.15 9.30 -7.77
CA VAL A 356 17.18 9.06 -6.32
C VAL A 356 18.62 8.89 -5.83
N VAL A 357 19.48 8.15 -6.57
CA VAL A 357 20.91 8.03 -6.25
C VAL A 357 21.59 9.41 -6.25
N LEU A 358 21.36 10.24 -7.27
CA LEU A 358 21.91 11.59 -7.36
C LEU A 358 21.39 12.50 -6.23
N ALA A 359 20.10 12.38 -5.86
CA ALA A 359 19.54 13.11 -4.72
C ALA A 359 20.19 12.69 -3.39
N VAL A 360 20.33 11.38 -3.12
CA VAL A 360 21.00 10.87 -1.91
C VAL A 360 22.45 11.34 -1.85
N LYS A 361 23.21 11.18 -2.93
CA LYS A 361 24.62 11.61 -3.00
C LYS A 361 24.77 13.11 -2.72
N LYS A 362 23.87 13.92 -3.25
CA LYS A 362 23.82 15.37 -3.00
C LYS A 362 23.50 15.71 -1.54
N VAL A 363 22.55 15.02 -0.91
CA VAL A 363 22.18 15.23 0.49
C VAL A 363 23.34 14.84 1.42
N LEU A 364 23.95 13.68 1.19
CA LEU A 364 25.08 13.17 1.98
C LEU A 364 26.44 13.79 1.61
N ASN A 365 26.49 14.71 0.66
CA ASN A 365 27.70 15.38 0.16
C ASN A 365 28.83 14.42 -0.27
N VAL A 366 28.47 13.38 -1.03
CA VAL A 366 29.40 12.35 -1.58
C VAL A 366 29.37 12.32 -3.12
N GLN A 367 30.45 11.82 -3.73
CA GLN A 367 30.63 11.71 -5.19
C GLN A 367 30.09 10.41 -5.76
#